data_AF-A0A2K3YNK3-F1
#
_entry.id   AF-A0A2K3YNK3-F1
#
_cell.length_a   1.000
_cell.length_b   1.000
_cell.length_c   1.000
_cell.angle_alpha   90.00
_cell.angle_beta   90.00
_cell.angle_gamma   90.00
#
_symmetry.space_group_name_H-M   'P 1'
#
loop_
_entity.id
_entity.type
_entity.pdbx_description
1 polymer ?
#
loop_
_entity_poly.entity_id
_entity_poly.type
_entity_poly.pdbx_seq_one_letter_code
_entity_poly.pdbx_strand_id
1 'polypeptide(L)'
;MNELALSDDLTVIETEIKSYQNIAGQSIFEIGRRLKHVKENDLAHGEWSHWLRSVNLNRTQATKFIKVSEEFSDDSTWNQLGLSAMYMIATLPEEERNVEHRTSKGEIKKPIDMTNRELEQLKRQLKQRDEQNAQLQSKVEQAQRSEEIALKQLEDEQNKEPEIIEKYMEPDDYQSIKNMNEYLVSEREYYKKLADDFRNEVKDIMNQSNHEVPLTKEGDYEDYTPILLKILEPTEVFIQNYKHHLNEQKVLNRLEKIINELKER
;
A
#
# COMPACT_ATOMS: atom_id res chain seq x y z
N MET A 1 47.42 -5.59 75.94
CA MET A 1 46.33 -6.31 75.25
C MET A 1 45.67 -7.17 76.29
N ASN A 2 44.36 -7.01 76.52
CA ASN A 2 43.63 -7.98 77.32
C ASN A 2 43.42 -9.21 76.43
N GLU A 3 43.89 -10.37 76.86
CA GLU A 3 43.60 -11.63 76.19
C GLU A 3 42.08 -11.87 76.28
N LEU A 4 41.50 -12.20 75.13
CA LEU A 4 40.08 -12.50 75.05
C LEU A 4 39.87 -13.92 75.62
N ALA A 5 39.32 -14.01 76.83
CA ALA A 5 38.98 -15.28 77.44
C ALA A 5 37.74 -15.86 76.77
N LEU A 6 37.89 -16.97 76.05
CA LEU A 6 36.80 -17.70 75.40
C LEU A 6 36.19 -18.72 76.37
N SER A 7 34.89 -19.00 76.23
CA SER A 7 34.23 -20.10 76.93
C SER A 7 34.72 -21.45 76.41
N ASP A 8 34.84 -22.47 77.26
CA ASP A 8 35.11 -23.85 76.83
C ASP A 8 33.84 -24.60 76.37
N ASP A 9 32.66 -23.99 76.54
CA ASP A 9 31.37 -24.56 76.12
C ASP A 9 31.06 -24.19 74.65
N LEU A 10 30.97 -25.21 73.80
CA LEU A 10 30.66 -25.08 72.38
C LEU A 10 29.32 -24.36 72.13
N THR A 11 28.30 -24.63 72.95
CA THR A 11 26.98 -23.99 72.80
C THR A 11 27.04 -22.50 73.12
N VAL A 12 27.88 -22.11 74.09
CA VAL A 12 28.12 -20.69 74.42
C VAL A 12 28.83 -20.01 73.25
N ILE A 13 29.92 -20.59 72.73
CA ILE A 13 30.64 -20.05 71.56
C ILE A 13 29.70 -19.92 70.36
N GLU A 14 28.87 -20.92 70.07
CA GLU A 14 27.92 -20.90 68.95
C GLU A 14 26.93 -19.74 69.07
N THR A 15 26.41 -19.52 70.29
CA THR A 15 25.47 -18.43 70.58
C THR A 15 26.12 -17.06 70.41
N GLU A 16 27.35 -16.90 70.90
CA GLU A 16 28.13 -15.66 70.73
C GLU A 16 28.40 -15.36 69.25
N ILE A 17 28.80 -16.36 68.46
CA ILE A 17 29.03 -16.21 67.02
C ILE A 17 27.75 -15.76 66.31
N LYS A 18 26.62 -16.41 66.58
CA LYS A 18 25.31 -16.05 65.99
C LYS A 18 24.90 -14.62 66.37
N SER A 19 25.18 -14.20 67.61
CA SER A 19 24.93 -12.83 68.06
C SER A 19 25.75 -11.81 67.26
N TYR A 20 27.07 -12.03 67.11
CA TYR A 20 27.93 -11.14 66.32
C TYR A 20 27.58 -11.14 64.83
N GLN A 21 27.18 -12.28 64.26
CA GLN A 21 26.66 -12.33 62.89
C GLN A 21 25.41 -11.46 62.74
N ASN A 22 24.46 -11.57 63.67
CA ASN A 22 23.25 -10.74 63.63
C ASN A 22 23.58 -9.24 63.76
N ILE A 23 24.47 -8.86 64.69
CA ILE A 23 24.92 -7.48 64.85
C ILE A 23 25.61 -6.97 63.57
N ALA A 24 26.46 -7.78 62.94
CA ALA A 24 27.11 -7.43 61.69
C ALA A 24 26.10 -7.22 60.54
N GLY A 25 25.08 -8.08 60.45
CA GLY A 25 23.96 -7.95 59.53
C GLY A 25 23.17 -6.66 59.73
N GLN A 26 22.71 -6.39 60.96
CA GLN A 26 22.00 -5.15 61.32
C GLN A 26 22.83 -3.91 61.03
N SER A 27 24.14 -3.97 61.29
CA SER A 27 25.06 -2.86 61.00
C SER A 27 25.08 -2.48 59.52
N ILE A 28 24.89 -3.44 58.60
CA ILE A 28 24.80 -3.15 57.16
C ILE A 28 23.61 -2.22 56.87
N PHE A 29 22.44 -2.54 57.42
CA PHE A 29 21.24 -1.73 57.27
C PHE A 29 21.39 -0.33 57.87
N GLU A 30 21.89 -0.25 59.11
CA GLU A 30 22.10 1.01 59.81
C GLU A 30 23.12 1.93 59.13
N ILE A 31 24.19 1.37 58.57
CA ILE A 31 25.15 2.10 57.75
C ILE A 31 24.45 2.62 56.49
N GLY A 32 23.70 1.77 55.78
CA GLY A 32 22.95 2.16 54.57
C GLY A 32 21.99 3.33 54.81
N ARG A 33 21.18 3.26 55.87
CA ARG A 33 20.24 4.32 56.28
C ARG A 33 20.94 5.66 56.50
N ARG A 34 22.05 5.67 57.23
CA ARG A 34 22.84 6.91 57.51
C ARG A 34 23.49 7.46 56.25
N LEU A 35 24.04 6.59 55.41
CA LEU A 35 24.63 6.99 54.13
C LEU A 35 23.58 7.63 53.22
N LYS A 36 22.37 7.06 53.15
CA LYS A 36 21.25 7.62 52.40
C LYS A 36 20.86 9.00 52.92
N HIS A 37 20.68 9.12 54.24
CA HIS A 37 20.31 10.38 54.88
C HIS A 37 21.30 11.50 54.54
N VAL A 38 22.60 11.26 54.71
CA VAL A 38 23.65 12.26 54.42
C VAL A 38 23.66 12.63 52.94
N LYS A 39 23.48 11.64 52.05
CA LYS A 39 23.45 11.86 50.60
C LYS A 39 22.26 12.73 50.15
N GLU A 40 21.13 12.63 50.83
CA GLU A 40 19.88 13.32 50.48
C GLU A 40 19.72 14.68 51.16
N ASN A 41 20.32 14.88 52.35
CA ASN A 41 19.99 16.03 53.21
C ASN A 41 21.18 16.94 53.57
N ASP A 42 22.40 16.42 53.67
CA ASP A 42 23.45 17.09 54.46
C ASP A 42 24.62 17.66 53.64
N LEU A 43 24.78 17.27 52.37
CA LEU A 43 25.98 17.61 51.60
C LEU A 43 25.67 18.47 50.36
N ALA A 44 26.45 19.54 50.22
CA ALA A 44 26.51 20.32 48.98
C ALA A 44 27.00 19.46 47.79
N HIS A 45 26.61 19.86 46.58
CA HIS A 45 26.96 19.12 45.37
C HIS A 45 28.48 18.99 45.21
N GLY A 46 28.97 17.75 45.10
CA GLY A 46 30.41 17.43 44.96
C GLY A 46 31.09 16.89 46.21
N GLU A 47 30.55 17.15 47.41
CA GLU A 47 31.21 16.80 48.69
C GLU A 47 31.08 15.33 49.09
N TRP A 48 30.11 14.61 48.51
CA TRP A 48 29.83 13.19 48.81
C TRP A 48 31.07 12.30 48.77
N SER A 49 31.89 12.42 47.74
CA SER A 49 33.07 11.55 47.57
C SER A 49 34.17 11.87 48.59
N HIS A 50 34.27 13.12 49.04
CA HIS A 50 35.24 13.52 50.05
C HIS A 50 34.81 13.04 51.43
N TRP A 51 33.53 13.25 51.78
CA TRP A 51 32.97 12.79 53.04
C TRP A 51 33.05 11.27 53.20
N LEU A 52 32.75 10.49 52.17
CA LEU A 52 32.88 9.03 52.21
C LEU A 52 34.29 8.56 52.61
N ARG A 53 35.34 9.25 52.16
CA ARG A 53 36.72 8.92 52.54
C ARG A 53 36.98 9.14 54.02
N SER A 54 36.36 10.16 54.62
CA SER A 54 36.49 10.43 56.06
C SER A 54 35.94 9.30 56.95
N VAL A 55 34.97 8.54 56.44
CA VAL A 55 34.39 7.36 57.08
C VAL A 55 34.93 6.04 56.52
N ASN A 56 36.07 6.07 55.82
CA ASN A 56 36.75 4.90 55.23
C ASN A 56 35.89 4.10 54.25
N LEU A 57 35.00 4.77 53.51
CA LEU A 57 34.17 4.16 52.48
C LEU A 57 34.49 4.74 51.11
N ASN A 58 34.33 3.91 50.07
CA ASN A 58 34.29 4.38 48.70
C ASN A 58 32.85 4.44 48.17
N ARG A 59 32.65 5.11 47.03
CA ARG A 59 31.33 5.27 46.39
C ARG A 59 30.65 3.93 46.14
N THR A 60 31.40 2.92 45.69
CA THR A 60 30.87 1.59 45.38
C THR A 60 30.33 0.91 46.63
N GLN A 61 31.09 0.90 47.73
CA GLN A 61 30.65 0.36 49.01
C GLN A 61 29.42 1.10 49.52
N ALA A 62 29.44 2.44 49.50
CA ALA A 62 28.33 3.24 49.97
C ALA A 62 27.04 2.96 49.18
N THR A 63 27.13 2.84 47.85
CA THR A 63 25.99 2.44 47.00
C THR A 63 25.45 1.07 47.38
N LYS A 64 26.31 0.09 47.69
CA LYS A 64 25.86 -1.25 48.12
C LYS A 64 25.08 -1.17 49.43
N PHE A 65 25.61 -0.48 50.44
CA PHE A 65 24.95 -0.31 51.73
C PHE A 65 23.59 0.37 51.57
N ILE A 66 23.53 1.48 50.84
CA ILE A 66 22.27 2.20 50.57
C ILE A 66 21.27 1.28 49.88
N LYS A 67 21.67 0.63 48.78
CA LYS A 67 20.78 -0.24 47.99
C LYS A 67 20.21 -1.37 48.84
N VAL A 68 21.03 -2.02 49.67
CA VAL A 68 20.55 -3.08 50.58
C VAL A 68 19.53 -2.54 51.58
N SER A 69 19.78 -1.37 52.17
CA SER A 69 18.87 -0.75 53.13
C SER A 69 17.56 -0.23 52.53
N GLU A 70 17.51 0.00 51.22
CA GLU A 70 16.31 0.43 50.51
C GLU A 70 15.43 -0.76 50.08
N GLU A 71 16.06 -1.90 49.77
CA GLU A 71 15.40 -3.03 49.12
C GLU A 71 14.94 -4.11 50.11
N PHE A 72 15.48 -4.13 51.33
CA PHE A 72 15.11 -5.12 52.34
C PHE A 72 14.80 -4.46 53.69
N SER A 73 13.88 -5.09 54.43
CA SER A 73 13.70 -4.86 55.86
C SER A 73 14.84 -5.48 56.66
N ASP A 74 15.12 -4.87 57.81
CA ASP A 74 16.11 -5.33 58.79
C ASP A 74 15.55 -6.52 59.59
N ASP A 75 15.40 -7.66 58.91
CA ASP A 75 14.88 -8.90 59.48
C ASP A 75 16.00 -9.91 59.71
N SER A 76 15.82 -10.79 60.72
CA SER A 76 16.82 -11.78 61.13
C SER A 76 17.28 -12.71 60.01
N THR A 77 16.44 -12.94 58.99
CA THR A 77 16.75 -13.77 57.82
C THR A 77 17.88 -13.18 56.98
N TRP A 78 17.89 -11.86 56.79
CA TRP A 78 18.91 -11.19 55.99
C TRP A 78 20.21 -11.03 56.76
N ASN A 79 20.14 -10.88 58.09
CA ASN A 79 21.31 -10.61 58.94
C ASN A 79 22.38 -11.71 58.93
N GLN A 80 22.06 -12.89 58.42
CA GLN A 80 23.00 -13.99 58.24
C GLN A 80 23.87 -13.85 56.98
N LEU A 81 23.51 -12.94 56.06
CA LEU A 81 24.22 -12.70 54.81
C LEU A 81 25.21 -11.53 54.92
N GLY A 82 26.31 -11.62 54.18
CA GLY A 82 27.23 -10.49 54.00
C GLY A 82 26.72 -9.48 52.97
N LEU A 83 27.21 -8.24 53.07
CA LEU A 83 26.86 -7.10 52.19
C LEU A 83 26.87 -7.45 50.69
N SER A 84 27.87 -8.20 50.23
CA SER A 84 27.98 -8.54 48.80
C SER A 84 26.85 -9.43 48.33
N ALA A 85 26.48 -10.46 49.11
CA ALA A 85 25.39 -11.37 48.78
C ALA A 85 24.04 -10.63 48.79
N MET A 86 23.78 -9.88 49.88
CA MET A 86 22.60 -9.00 49.97
C MET A 86 22.51 -8.07 48.77
N TYR A 87 23.60 -7.39 48.41
CA TYR A 87 23.61 -6.48 47.27
C TYR A 87 23.32 -7.18 45.94
N MET A 88 23.86 -8.39 45.72
CA MET A 88 23.56 -9.13 44.50
C MET A 88 22.08 -9.46 44.40
N ILE A 89 21.48 -9.94 45.49
CA ILE A 89 20.04 -10.26 45.56
C ILE A 89 19.20 -8.99 45.39
N ALA A 90 19.59 -7.87 46.03
CA ALA A 90 18.93 -6.56 45.89
C ALA A 90 18.97 -6.00 44.45
N THR A 91 19.86 -6.51 43.59
CA THR A 91 19.92 -6.13 42.18
C THR A 91 19.20 -7.09 41.23
N LEU A 92 18.63 -8.17 41.75
CA LEU A 92 17.71 -9.02 41.00
C LEU A 92 16.32 -8.34 40.94
N PRO A 93 15.51 -8.62 39.90
CA PRO A 93 14.10 -8.26 39.90
C PRO A 93 13.40 -8.80 41.15
N GLU A 94 12.51 -8.01 41.75
CA GLU A 94 11.85 -8.37 43.03
C GLU A 94 11.18 -9.75 42.97
N GLU A 95 10.47 -10.02 41.87
CA GLU A 95 9.80 -11.29 41.59
C GLU A 95 10.75 -12.48 41.60
N GLU A 96 12.02 -12.28 41.25
CA GLU A 96 13.01 -13.35 41.15
C GLU A 96 13.74 -13.63 42.47
N ARG A 97 13.62 -12.74 43.47
CA ARG A 97 14.40 -12.81 44.73
C ARG A 97 13.96 -13.95 45.65
N ASN A 98 12.69 -14.34 45.58
CA ASN A 98 12.09 -15.33 46.46
C ASN A 98 11.69 -16.64 45.73
N VAL A 99 11.87 -16.68 44.41
CA VAL A 99 11.57 -17.83 43.56
C VAL A 99 12.75 -18.79 43.54
N GLU A 100 12.47 -20.08 43.42
CA GLU A 100 13.49 -21.11 43.28
C GLU A 100 14.05 -21.15 41.87
N HIS A 101 15.38 -21.23 41.78
CA HIS A 101 16.14 -21.23 40.54
C HIS A 101 17.03 -22.45 40.46
N ARG A 102 17.16 -23.00 39.25
CA ARG A 102 18.12 -24.08 38.99
C ARG A 102 19.50 -23.49 38.82
N THR A 103 20.42 -23.85 39.71
CA THR A 103 21.83 -23.46 39.63
C THR A 103 22.57 -24.17 38.50
N SER A 104 23.78 -23.72 38.17
CA SER A 104 24.66 -24.39 37.20
C SER A 104 25.05 -25.82 37.57
N LYS A 105 24.94 -26.18 38.85
CA LYS A 105 25.17 -27.55 39.34
C LYS A 105 23.90 -28.43 39.28
N GLY A 106 22.78 -27.87 38.83
CA GLY A 106 21.50 -28.57 38.74
C GLY A 106 20.66 -28.56 40.03
N GLU A 107 21.18 -28.00 41.12
CA GLU A 107 20.46 -27.84 42.40
C GLU A 107 19.38 -26.75 42.28
N ILE A 108 18.25 -26.94 42.97
CA ILE A 108 17.16 -25.97 43.06
C ILE A 108 17.35 -25.19 44.37
N LYS A 109 17.54 -23.87 44.26
CA LYS A 109 17.82 -22.98 45.40
C LYS A 109 17.13 -21.64 45.23
N LYS A 110 16.75 -21.00 46.34
CA LYS A 110 16.38 -19.59 46.34
C LYS A 110 17.65 -18.73 46.29
N PRO A 111 17.58 -17.49 45.77
CA PRO A 111 18.72 -16.57 45.74
C PRO A 111 19.42 -16.38 47.09
N ILE A 112 18.67 -16.41 48.20
CA ILE A 112 19.23 -16.31 49.55
C ILE A 112 20.19 -17.46 49.91
N ASP A 113 19.96 -18.65 49.35
CA ASP A 113 20.77 -19.86 49.58
C ASP A 113 21.88 -20.04 48.54
N MET A 114 21.98 -19.12 47.57
CA MET A 114 22.96 -19.20 46.50
C MET A 114 24.31 -18.60 46.91
N THR A 115 25.37 -19.18 46.39
CA THR A 115 26.69 -18.58 46.44
C THR A 115 26.75 -17.34 45.54
N ASN A 116 27.69 -16.43 45.83
CA ASN A 116 27.94 -15.25 45.01
C ASN A 116 28.14 -15.56 43.51
N ARG A 117 28.78 -16.69 43.19
CA ARG A 117 29.00 -17.13 41.80
C ARG A 117 27.70 -17.58 41.13
N GLU A 118 26.85 -18.29 41.87
CA GLU A 118 25.53 -18.72 41.37
C GLU A 118 24.62 -17.51 41.15
N LEU A 119 24.61 -16.53 42.06
CA LEU A 119 23.87 -15.27 41.90
C LEU A 119 24.32 -14.47 40.67
N GLU A 120 25.64 -14.41 40.42
CA GLU A 120 26.15 -13.72 39.23
C GLU A 120 25.74 -14.43 37.94
N GLN A 121 25.75 -15.77 37.94
CA GLN A 121 25.27 -16.57 36.80
C GLN A 121 23.77 -16.38 36.58
N LEU A 122 22.95 -16.44 37.64
CA LEU A 122 21.52 -16.19 37.57
C LEU A 122 21.23 -14.81 36.97
N LYS A 123 21.93 -13.77 37.44
CA LYS A 123 21.78 -12.41 36.89
C LYS A 123 22.12 -12.34 35.40
N ARG A 124 23.16 -13.04 34.95
CA ARG A 124 23.53 -13.11 33.53
C ARG A 124 22.45 -13.84 32.71
N GLN A 125 21.90 -14.93 33.22
CA GLN A 125 20.84 -15.69 32.56
C GLN A 125 19.56 -14.87 32.41
N LEU A 126 19.12 -14.20 33.48
CA LEU A 126 17.96 -13.31 33.45
C LEU A 126 18.14 -12.21 32.41
N LYS A 127 19.31 -11.55 32.40
CA LYS A 127 19.61 -10.52 31.41
C LYS A 127 19.55 -11.04 29.97
N GLN A 128 20.14 -12.19 29.70
CA GLN A 128 20.12 -12.80 28.36
C GLN A 128 18.69 -13.15 27.92
N ARG A 129 17.89 -13.71 28.83
CA ARG A 129 16.48 -14.04 28.59
C ARG A 129 15.68 -12.77 28.28
N ASP A 130 15.90 -11.69 29.02
CA ASP A 130 15.21 -10.41 28.79
C ASP A 130 15.60 -9.80 27.44
N GLU A 131 16.89 -9.82 27.09
CA GLU A 131 17.39 -9.38 25.79
C GLU A 131 16.79 -10.22 24.63
N GLN A 132 16.69 -11.55 24.79
CA GLN A 132 16.05 -12.43 23.81
C GLN A 132 14.56 -12.15 23.68
N ASN A 133 13.85 -11.99 24.80
CA ASN A 133 12.42 -11.69 24.80
C ASN A 133 12.14 -10.34 24.12
N ALA A 134 12.95 -9.31 24.39
CA ALA A 134 12.83 -8.01 23.73
C ALA A 134 13.05 -8.10 22.21
N GLN A 135 14.05 -8.89 21.76
CA GLN A 135 14.28 -9.13 20.34
C GLN A 135 13.11 -9.88 19.68
N LEU A 136 12.57 -10.90 20.34
CA LEU A 136 11.41 -11.65 19.86
C LEU A 136 10.17 -10.76 19.76
N GLN A 137 9.90 -9.95 20.78
CA GLN A 137 8.80 -9.00 20.78
C GLN A 137 8.92 -7.99 19.64
N SER A 138 10.11 -7.43 19.41
CA SER A 138 10.35 -6.53 18.27
C SER A 138 10.10 -7.20 16.92
N LYS A 139 10.49 -8.47 16.75
CA LYS A 139 10.20 -9.24 15.52
C LYS A 139 8.70 -9.47 15.33
N VAL A 140 7.98 -9.79 16.41
CA VAL A 140 6.52 -9.97 16.37
C VAL A 140 5.83 -8.66 15.98
N GLU A 141 6.23 -7.54 16.56
CA GLU A 141 5.70 -6.21 16.21
C GLU A 141 5.97 -5.84 14.75
N GLN A 142 7.17 -6.15 14.23
CA GLN A 142 7.49 -5.94 12.82
C GLN A 142 6.62 -6.80 11.89
N ALA A 143 6.42 -8.07 12.24
CA ALA A 143 5.56 -8.97 11.48
C ALA A 143 4.11 -8.46 11.46
N GLN A 144 3.57 -8.05 12.61
CA GLN A 144 2.23 -7.48 12.73
C GLN A 144 2.06 -6.21 11.88
N ARG A 145 3.04 -5.29 11.92
CA ARG A 145 3.01 -4.10 11.06
C ARG A 145 3.06 -4.45 9.58
N SER A 146 3.86 -5.45 9.20
CA SER A 146 3.93 -5.89 7.80
C SER A 146 2.63 -6.53 7.34
N GLU A 147 1.96 -7.28 8.20
CA GLU A 147 0.64 -7.86 7.95
C GLU A 147 -0.43 -6.77 7.80
N GLU A 148 -0.45 -5.77 8.68
CA GLU A 148 -1.37 -4.63 8.61
C GLU A 148 -1.20 -3.83 7.29
N ILE A 149 0.04 -3.60 6.86
CA ILE A 149 0.33 -2.95 5.58
C ILE A 149 -0.19 -3.79 4.41
N ALA A 150 0.05 -5.10 4.43
CA ALA A 150 -0.42 -6.00 3.36
C ALA A 150 -1.95 -6.07 3.29
N LEU A 151 -2.63 -6.11 4.44
CA LEU A 151 -4.09 -6.06 4.51
C LEU A 151 -4.63 -4.75 3.95
N LYS A 152 -4.01 -3.61 4.29
CA LYS A 152 -4.39 -2.31 3.74
C LYS A 152 -4.20 -2.23 2.24
N GLN A 153 -3.09 -2.75 1.71
CA GLN A 153 -2.85 -2.82 0.26
C GLN A 153 -3.91 -3.66 -0.45
N LEU A 154 -4.29 -4.81 0.13
CA LEU A 154 -5.36 -5.65 -0.42
C LEU A 154 -6.72 -4.95 -0.38
N GLU A 155 -7.04 -4.22 0.69
CA GLU A 155 -8.26 -3.42 0.79
C GLU A 155 -8.27 -2.29 -0.25
N ASP A 156 -7.16 -1.58 -0.42
CA ASP A 156 -7.00 -0.53 -1.43
C ASP A 156 -7.12 -1.10 -2.86
N GLU A 157 -6.57 -2.29 -3.14
CA GLU A 157 -6.70 -2.98 -4.42
C GLU A 157 -8.14 -3.44 -4.70
N GLN A 158 -8.84 -3.99 -3.69
CA GLN A 158 -10.24 -4.40 -3.83
C GLN A 158 -11.17 -3.21 -4.08
N ASN A 159 -10.85 -2.05 -3.52
CA ASN A 159 -11.61 -0.82 -3.68
C ASN A 159 -11.17 0.03 -4.88
N LYS A 160 -10.14 -0.40 -5.64
CA LYS A 160 -9.65 0.35 -6.80
C LYS A 160 -10.63 0.19 -7.97
N GLU A 161 -11.18 1.31 -8.45
CA GLU A 161 -11.99 1.32 -9.67
C GLU A 161 -11.16 0.85 -10.88
N PRO A 162 -11.75 0.09 -11.81
CA PRO A 162 -11.03 -0.36 -13.00
C PRO A 162 -10.53 0.84 -13.80
N GLU A 163 -9.23 0.87 -14.11
CA GLU A 163 -8.66 1.86 -15.03
C GLU A 163 -9.22 1.62 -16.44
N ILE A 164 -10.17 2.46 -16.86
CA ILE A 164 -10.72 2.44 -18.22
C ILE A 164 -9.68 3.06 -19.15
N ILE A 165 -8.96 2.22 -19.89
CA ILE A 165 -8.07 2.67 -20.97
C ILE A 165 -8.93 2.78 -22.24
N GLU A 166 -9.37 3.99 -22.58
CA GLU A 166 -10.04 4.27 -23.86
C GLU A 166 -9.03 4.17 -25.01
N LYS A 167 -8.93 2.98 -25.60
CA LYS A 167 -8.19 2.78 -26.83
C LYS A 167 -9.09 3.15 -28.01
N TYR A 168 -8.85 4.30 -28.61
CA TYR A 168 -9.48 4.65 -29.89
C TYR A 168 -9.13 3.60 -30.94
N MET A 169 -10.15 2.96 -31.50
CA MET A 169 -10.04 2.09 -32.66
C MET A 169 -10.84 2.72 -33.78
N GLU A 170 -10.19 2.99 -34.90
CA GLU A 170 -10.89 3.35 -36.13
C GLU A 170 -11.82 2.18 -36.50
N PRO A 171 -13.14 2.42 -36.71
CA PRO A 171 -14.06 1.37 -37.11
C PRO A 171 -13.57 0.69 -38.39
N ASP A 172 -13.67 -0.65 -38.44
CA ASP A 172 -13.16 -1.46 -39.56
C ASP A 172 -13.73 -1.01 -40.93
N ASP A 173 -14.90 -0.40 -40.94
CA ASP A 173 -15.63 0.06 -42.11
C ASP A 173 -15.38 1.54 -42.47
N TYR A 174 -14.61 2.30 -41.68
CA TYR A 174 -14.42 3.74 -41.89
C TYR A 174 -13.81 4.06 -43.26
N GLN A 175 -12.74 3.35 -43.63
CA GLN A 175 -12.09 3.52 -44.94
C GLN A 175 -13.01 3.09 -46.10
N SER A 176 -13.80 2.03 -45.89
CA SER A 176 -14.77 1.55 -46.89
C SER A 176 -15.86 2.58 -47.15
N ILE A 177 -16.42 3.18 -46.09
CA ILE A 177 -17.45 4.22 -46.18
C ILE A 177 -16.88 5.50 -46.80
N LYS A 178 -15.65 5.89 -46.42
CA LYS A 178 -14.97 7.05 -46.99
C LYS A 178 -14.81 6.92 -48.51
N ASN A 179 -14.29 5.78 -48.97
CA ASN A 179 -14.09 5.52 -50.40
C ASN A 179 -15.42 5.46 -51.17
N MET A 180 -16.47 4.87 -50.58
CA MET A 180 -17.80 4.84 -51.17
C MET A 180 -18.39 6.25 -51.32
N ASN A 181 -18.23 7.11 -50.31
CA ASN A 181 -18.67 8.49 -50.39
C ASN A 181 -17.91 9.30 -51.45
N GLU A 182 -16.59 9.11 -51.57
CA GLU A 182 -15.79 9.75 -52.63
C GLU A 182 -16.26 9.32 -54.02
N TYR A 183 -16.51 8.01 -54.22
CA TYR A 183 -17.09 7.49 -55.45
C TYR A 183 -18.46 8.13 -55.76
N LEU A 184 -19.40 8.12 -54.82
CA LEU A 184 -20.73 8.69 -54.99
C LEU A 184 -20.70 10.18 -55.32
N VAL A 185 -19.76 10.93 -54.73
CA VAL A 185 -19.55 12.35 -55.05
C VAL A 185 -19.10 12.50 -56.51
N SER A 186 -18.09 11.75 -56.93
CA SER A 186 -17.60 11.78 -58.32
C SER A 186 -18.68 11.40 -59.33
N GLU A 187 -19.51 10.41 -59.03
CA GLU A 187 -20.58 9.93 -59.88
C GLU A 187 -21.68 11.00 -60.03
N ARG A 188 -22.04 11.67 -58.92
CA ARG A 188 -22.96 12.81 -58.98
C ARG A 188 -22.42 13.97 -59.81
N GLU A 189 -21.14 14.29 -59.70
CA GLU A 189 -20.52 15.33 -60.53
C GLU A 189 -20.53 14.97 -62.02
N TYR A 190 -20.26 13.71 -62.35
CA TYR A 190 -20.33 13.22 -63.73
C TYR A 190 -21.73 13.37 -64.31
N TYR A 191 -22.77 12.88 -63.62
CA TYR A 191 -24.14 12.99 -64.11
C TYR A 191 -24.63 14.44 -64.20
N LYS A 192 -24.16 15.31 -63.31
CA LYS A 192 -24.47 16.74 -63.39
C LYS A 192 -23.91 17.37 -64.66
N LYS A 193 -22.62 17.11 -64.98
CA LYS A 193 -22.02 17.59 -66.23
C LYS A 193 -22.76 17.07 -67.45
N LEU A 194 -23.06 15.77 -67.47
CA LEU A 194 -23.80 15.16 -68.57
C LEU A 194 -25.18 15.81 -68.78
N ALA A 195 -25.89 16.10 -67.69
CA ALA A 195 -27.18 16.78 -67.75
C ALA A 195 -27.07 18.24 -68.22
N ASP A 196 -26.02 18.94 -67.79
CA ASP A 196 -25.74 20.32 -68.23
C ASP A 196 -25.38 20.37 -69.72
N ASP A 197 -24.54 19.44 -70.20
CA ASP A 197 -24.16 19.30 -71.61
C ASP A 197 -25.38 19.01 -72.48
N PHE A 198 -26.22 18.04 -72.07
CA PHE A 198 -27.46 17.73 -72.77
C PHE A 198 -28.42 18.93 -72.82
N ARG A 199 -28.55 19.67 -71.72
CA ARG A 199 -29.37 20.89 -71.68
C ARG A 199 -28.87 21.96 -72.66
N ASN A 200 -27.56 22.14 -72.76
CA ASN A 200 -26.96 23.11 -73.66
C ASN A 200 -27.17 22.69 -75.13
N GLU A 201 -26.96 21.42 -75.47
CA GLU A 201 -27.15 20.90 -76.83
C GLU A 201 -28.62 21.02 -77.30
N VAL A 202 -29.58 20.69 -76.43
CA VAL A 202 -31.01 20.88 -76.72
C VAL A 202 -31.34 22.36 -76.95
N LYS A 203 -30.74 23.26 -76.16
CA LYS A 203 -30.93 24.70 -76.30
C LYS A 203 -30.36 25.23 -77.62
N ASP A 204 -29.22 24.71 -78.05
CA ASP A 204 -28.58 25.07 -79.32
C ASP A 204 -29.43 24.62 -80.51
N ILE A 205 -30.01 23.42 -80.46
CA ILE A 205 -30.92 22.91 -81.51
C ILE A 205 -32.20 23.76 -81.61
N MET A 206 -32.80 24.16 -80.49
CA MET A 206 -33.98 25.04 -80.50
C MET A 206 -33.67 26.42 -81.10
N ASN A 207 -32.45 26.93 -80.92
CA ASN A 207 -32.05 28.21 -81.48
C ASN A 207 -31.76 28.12 -83.00
N GLN A 208 -31.42 26.94 -83.53
CA GLN A 208 -31.17 26.71 -84.96
C GLN A 208 -32.45 26.48 -85.78
N SER A 209 -33.55 26.06 -85.15
CA SER A 209 -34.83 25.74 -85.82
C SER A 209 -35.76 26.94 -86.02
N ASN A 210 -35.48 28.08 -85.38
CA ASN A 210 -36.16 29.35 -85.68
C ASN A 210 -35.42 30.13 -86.78
N HIS A 211 -35.83 29.95 -88.03
CA HIS A 211 -35.63 30.95 -89.09
C HIS A 211 -37.00 31.42 -89.57
N GLU A 212 -37.23 32.74 -89.55
CA GLU A 212 -38.46 33.39 -90.02
C GLU A 212 -38.74 33.01 -91.49
N VAL A 213 -39.77 32.21 -91.74
CA VAL A 213 -40.32 31.99 -93.08
C VAL A 213 -41.85 32.17 -93.02
N PRO A 214 -42.48 32.98 -93.90
CA PRO A 214 -43.91 33.31 -93.81
C PRO A 214 -44.77 32.11 -94.21
N LEU A 215 -45.70 31.73 -93.33
CA LEU A 215 -46.66 30.65 -93.53
C LEU A 215 -47.67 30.95 -94.65
N THR A 216 -47.67 30.14 -95.71
CA THR A 216 -48.88 29.92 -96.51
C THR A 216 -49.04 28.48 -96.97
N LYS A 217 -50.20 27.92 -96.57
CA LYS A 217 -50.91 26.70 -97.02
C LYS A 217 -50.70 25.42 -96.20
N GLU A 218 -51.83 24.80 -95.89
CA GLU A 218 -52.03 23.55 -95.15
C GLU A 218 -51.06 22.46 -95.64
N GLY A 219 -50.18 21.98 -94.75
CA GLY A 219 -49.30 20.85 -95.04
C GLY A 219 -47.96 20.75 -94.31
N ASP A 220 -47.46 21.80 -93.65
CA ASP A 220 -46.12 21.77 -93.03
C ASP A 220 -46.18 21.42 -91.54
N TYR A 221 -45.93 20.15 -91.20
CA TYR A 221 -45.44 19.79 -89.87
C TYR A 221 -43.96 20.18 -89.81
N GLU A 222 -43.57 21.07 -88.87
CA GLU A 222 -42.16 21.26 -88.52
C GLU A 222 -41.55 19.87 -88.21
N ASP A 223 -40.51 19.49 -88.95
CA ASP A 223 -39.85 18.19 -88.76
C ASP A 223 -39.04 18.21 -87.45
N TYR A 224 -39.73 17.96 -86.35
CA TYR A 224 -39.15 17.82 -85.02
C TYR A 224 -38.45 16.46 -84.82
N THR A 225 -38.36 15.62 -85.86
CA THR A 225 -37.70 14.29 -85.78
C THR A 225 -36.25 14.39 -85.27
N PRO A 226 -35.42 15.39 -85.64
CA PRO A 226 -34.07 15.54 -85.09
C PRO A 226 -34.08 15.82 -83.57
N ILE A 227 -35.03 16.64 -83.09
CA ILE A 227 -35.19 16.96 -81.66
C ILE A 227 -35.70 15.74 -80.89
N LEU A 228 -36.69 15.02 -81.44
CA LEU A 228 -37.24 13.80 -80.85
C LEU A 228 -36.20 12.68 -80.76
N LEU A 229 -35.40 12.45 -81.81
CA LEU A 229 -34.31 11.46 -81.78
C LEU A 229 -33.25 11.82 -80.75
N LYS A 230 -32.90 13.11 -80.62
CA LYS A 230 -31.91 13.57 -79.64
C LYS A 230 -32.41 13.49 -78.20
N ILE A 231 -33.70 13.74 -77.96
CA ILE A 231 -34.35 13.52 -76.65
C ILE A 231 -34.37 12.04 -76.26
N LEU A 232 -34.40 11.14 -77.26
CA LEU A 232 -34.42 9.70 -77.04
C LEU A 232 -33.03 9.06 -76.84
N GLU A 233 -31.94 9.71 -77.26
CA GLU A 233 -30.56 9.21 -77.07
C GLU A 233 -30.19 8.95 -75.59
N PRO A 234 -30.47 9.85 -74.63
CA PRO A 234 -30.21 9.58 -73.21
C PRO A 234 -31.05 8.42 -72.66
N THR A 235 -32.29 8.24 -73.14
CA THR A 235 -33.10 7.07 -72.76
C THR A 235 -32.53 5.78 -73.32
N GLU A 236 -31.87 5.81 -74.47
CA GLU A 236 -31.23 4.63 -75.05
C GLU A 236 -29.96 4.23 -74.29
N VAL A 237 -29.14 5.20 -73.89
CA VAL A 237 -27.99 4.97 -72.98
C VAL A 237 -28.46 4.48 -71.61
N PHE A 238 -29.55 5.05 -71.06
CA PHE A 238 -30.17 4.60 -69.82
C PHE A 238 -30.68 3.15 -69.93
N ILE A 239 -31.36 2.80 -71.03
CA ILE A 239 -31.85 1.44 -71.29
C ILE A 239 -30.68 0.47 -71.45
N GLN A 240 -29.58 0.84 -72.10
CA GLN A 240 -28.41 -0.02 -72.27
C GLN A 240 -27.68 -0.27 -70.93
N ASN A 241 -27.52 0.76 -70.09
CA ASN A 241 -26.91 0.60 -68.77
C ASN A 241 -27.79 -0.21 -67.79
N TYR A 242 -29.11 -0.17 -67.94
CA TYR A 242 -30.06 -0.91 -67.09
C TYR A 242 -30.70 -2.13 -67.78
N LYS A 243 -30.17 -2.56 -68.93
CA LYS A 243 -30.79 -3.62 -69.76
C LYS A 243 -30.88 -4.96 -69.03
N HIS A 244 -29.95 -5.22 -68.12
CA HIS A 244 -29.96 -6.41 -67.26
C HIS A 244 -31.04 -6.38 -66.16
N HIS A 245 -31.69 -5.24 -65.93
CA HIS A 245 -32.71 -5.04 -64.90
C HIS A 245 -34.10 -4.69 -65.46
N LEU A 246 -34.24 -4.52 -66.78
CA LEU A 246 -35.49 -4.12 -67.44
C LEU A 246 -36.04 -5.24 -68.31
N ASN A 247 -37.31 -5.62 -68.07
CA ASN A 247 -38.02 -6.58 -68.92
C ASN A 247 -38.57 -5.86 -70.15
N GLU A 248 -37.95 -6.07 -71.32
CA GLU A 248 -38.29 -5.43 -72.60
C GLU A 248 -39.79 -5.51 -72.93
N GLN A 249 -40.44 -6.66 -72.66
CA GLN A 249 -41.87 -6.85 -72.94
C GLN A 249 -42.75 -5.90 -72.12
N LYS A 250 -42.34 -5.58 -70.90
CA LYS A 250 -43.10 -4.74 -69.97
C LYS A 250 -42.97 -3.25 -70.33
N VAL A 251 -41.84 -2.86 -70.91
CA VAL A 251 -41.60 -1.50 -71.40
C VAL A 251 -42.35 -1.27 -72.71
N LEU A 252 -42.29 -2.23 -73.65
CA LEU A 252 -43.04 -2.18 -74.91
C LEU A 252 -44.55 -2.05 -74.69
N ASN A 253 -45.13 -2.86 -73.78
CA ASN A 253 -46.56 -2.78 -73.45
C ASN A 253 -46.97 -1.42 -72.87
N ARG A 254 -46.07 -0.74 -72.13
CA ARG A 254 -46.34 0.59 -71.59
C ARG A 254 -46.25 1.67 -72.65
N LEU A 255 -45.31 1.56 -73.59
CA LEU A 255 -45.18 2.49 -74.70
C LEU A 255 -46.37 2.39 -75.66
N GLU A 256 -46.83 1.17 -75.98
CA GLU A 256 -48.07 0.98 -76.75
C GLU A 256 -49.29 1.61 -76.07
N LYS A 257 -49.37 1.49 -74.74
CA LYS A 257 -50.46 2.11 -73.97
C LYS A 257 -50.43 3.64 -74.07
N ILE A 258 -49.25 4.25 -73.95
CA ILE A 258 -49.09 5.71 -74.05
C ILE A 258 -49.38 6.18 -75.48
N ILE A 259 -48.94 5.44 -76.50
CA ILE A 259 -49.22 5.78 -77.91
C ILE A 259 -50.72 5.72 -78.20
N ASN A 260 -51.44 4.74 -77.64
CA ASN A 260 -52.89 4.66 -77.77
C ASN A 260 -53.59 5.82 -77.05
N GLU A 261 -53.15 6.19 -75.84
CA GLU A 261 -53.70 7.34 -75.11
C GLU A 261 -53.44 8.68 -75.81
N LEU A 262 -52.35 8.80 -76.58
CA LEU A 262 -52.04 9.99 -77.38
C LEU A 262 -52.81 10.05 -78.71
N LYS A 263 -53.27 8.91 -79.25
CA LYS A 263 -54.10 8.86 -80.46
C LYS A 263 -55.60 9.07 -80.19
N GLU A 264 -56.04 8.92 -78.95
CA GLU A 264 -57.42 9.19 -78.53
C GLU A 264 -57.67 10.64 -78.05
N ARG A 265 -56.68 11.54 -78.18
CA ARG A 265 -56.81 12.99 -77.96
C ARG A 265 -56.69 13.76 -79.26
#